data_AF-A0A218WS28-F1
#
_entry.id   AF-A0A218WS28-F1
#
_cell.length_a   1.000
_cell.length_b   1.000
_cell.length_c   1.000
_cell.angle_alpha   90.00
_cell.angle_beta   90.00
_cell.angle_gamma   90.00
#
_symmetry.space_group_name_H-M   'P 1'
#
loop_
_entity.id
_entity.type
_entity.pdbx_description
1 polymer ?
#
loop_
_entity_poly.entity_id
_entity_poly.type
_entity_poly.pdbx_seq_one_letter_code
_entity_poly.pdbx_strand_id
1 'polypeptide(L)'
;MEDDVVVRSDGLEGFTFAAVFDGHGGFSAIDFLRDELFKECLLSLQGDLLLSKKDISAIREALHKAFVSADSKLLTWLEAMPEEDKSGSTATVMFLGNYSLIISHVGVSCVVYVLSQLSLGPFNWSWMDFKLILL
;
A
#
# COMPACT_ATOMS: atom_id res chain seq x y z
N MET A 1 8.94 11.92 15.81
CA MET A 1 8.70 12.14 14.37
C MET A 1 7.59 11.17 14.02
N GLU A 2 6.46 11.67 13.53
CA GLU A 2 5.24 10.89 13.29
C GLU A 2 5.09 10.49 11.81
N ASP A 3 6.18 10.55 11.03
CA ASP A 3 6.19 10.04 9.65
C ASP A 3 7.03 8.77 9.61
N ASP A 4 6.65 7.83 8.76
CA ASP A 4 7.43 6.62 8.55
C ASP A 4 7.35 6.09 7.11
N VAL A 5 8.38 5.35 6.72
CA VAL A 5 8.49 4.73 5.41
C VAL A 5 8.80 3.24 5.55
N VAL A 6 8.17 2.45 4.69
CA VAL A 6 8.39 0.99 4.63
C VAL A 6 8.71 0.62 3.21
N VAL A 7 9.73 -0.23 3.02
CA VAL A 7 10.01 -0.89 1.75
C VAL A 7 10.28 -2.37 2.05
N ARG A 8 9.51 -3.26 1.42
CA ARG A 8 9.57 -4.71 1.59
C ARG A 8 9.46 -5.40 0.23
N SER A 9 10.31 -6.39 0.00
CA SER A 9 10.37 -7.15 -1.26
C SER A 9 10.05 -8.63 -1.07
N ASP A 10 9.79 -9.05 0.16
CA ASP A 10 9.47 -10.41 0.54
C ASP A 10 7.98 -10.74 0.35
N GLY A 11 7.70 -12.00 0.01
CA GLY A 11 6.34 -12.55 -0.05
C GLY A 11 5.50 -12.19 -1.28
N LEU A 12 5.71 -11.06 -1.97
CA LEU A 12 4.76 -10.61 -3.01
C LEU A 12 5.07 -11.06 -4.46
N GLU A 13 5.56 -12.29 -4.66
CA GLU A 13 5.77 -12.89 -6.01
C GLU A 13 6.43 -11.97 -7.06
N GLY A 14 7.51 -11.28 -6.67
CA GLY A 14 8.23 -10.36 -7.56
C GLY A 14 7.70 -8.92 -7.56
N PHE A 15 6.76 -8.59 -6.68
CA PHE A 15 6.41 -7.22 -6.32
C PHE A 15 7.16 -6.75 -5.08
N THR A 16 7.49 -5.46 -5.07
CA THR A 16 7.96 -4.71 -3.90
C THR A 16 6.80 -3.88 -3.36
N PHE A 17 6.56 -3.98 -2.07
CA PHE A 17 5.69 -3.11 -1.28
C PHE A 17 6.50 -1.91 -0.80
N ALA A 18 6.01 -0.70 -1.05
CA ALA A 18 6.53 0.53 -0.46
C ALA A 18 5.38 1.34 0.12
N ALA A 19 5.52 1.88 1.32
CA ALA A 19 4.49 2.68 1.96
C ALA A 19 5.08 3.93 2.60
N VAL A 20 4.33 5.03 2.53
CA VAL A 20 4.53 6.25 3.31
C VAL A 20 3.35 6.40 4.25
N PHE A 21 3.65 6.63 5.52
CA PHE A 21 2.68 6.94 6.57
C PHE A 21 2.96 8.35 7.08
N ASP A 22 1.93 9.17 7.15
CA ASP A 22 1.95 10.50 7.76
C ASP A 22 0.93 10.47 8.91
N GLY A 23 1.50 10.37 10.11
CA GLY A 23 0.82 10.13 11.37
C GLY A 23 0.42 11.43 12.04
N HIS A 24 -0.60 11.35 12.89
CA HIS A 24 -1.09 12.47 13.67
C HIS A 24 -1.65 12.00 15.01
N GLY A 25 -1.53 12.83 16.05
CA GLY A 25 -2.12 12.55 17.36
C GLY A 25 -1.39 11.47 18.15
N GLY A 26 -0.13 11.18 17.82
CA GLY A 26 0.70 10.14 18.41
C GLY A 26 1.35 9.24 17.36
N PHE A 27 2.27 8.38 17.80
CA PHE A 27 3.04 7.47 16.93
C PHE A 27 2.52 6.01 16.95
N SER A 28 1.62 5.68 17.87
CA SER A 28 1.13 4.31 18.08
C SER A 28 0.46 3.72 16.83
N ALA A 29 -0.36 4.49 16.12
CA ALA A 29 -0.97 4.07 14.87
C ALA A 29 0.06 3.67 13.80
N ILE A 30 1.17 4.40 13.71
CA ILE A 30 2.24 4.07 12.75
C ILE A 30 2.99 2.82 13.18
N ASP A 31 3.37 2.72 14.45
CA ASP A 31 4.07 1.53 14.98
C ASP A 31 3.28 0.25 14.69
N PHE A 32 1.95 0.33 14.77
CA PHE A 32 1.05 -0.75 14.40
C PHE A 32 0.99 -0.99 12.88
N LEU A 33 0.68 0.06 12.10
CA LEU A 33 0.42 -0.04 10.66
C LEU A 33 1.67 -0.43 9.85
N ARG A 34 2.87 -0.09 10.34
CA ARG A 34 4.16 -0.41 9.68
C ARG A 34 4.27 -1.89 9.32
N ASP A 35 3.80 -2.76 10.20
CA ASP A 35 3.81 -4.20 10.03
C ASP A 35 2.44 -4.76 9.62
N GLU A 36 1.36 -4.30 10.27
CA GLU A 36 0.07 -4.96 10.10
C GLU A 36 -0.55 -4.69 8.73
N LEU A 37 -0.41 -3.48 8.17
CA LEU A 37 -0.95 -3.19 6.84
C LEU A 37 -0.26 -4.05 5.77
N PHE A 38 1.05 -4.26 5.87
CA PHE A 38 1.77 -5.15 4.98
C PHE A 38 1.25 -6.60 5.08
N LYS A 39 1.05 -7.12 6.30
CA LYS A 39 0.52 -8.47 6.51
C LYS A 39 -0.87 -8.63 5.91
N GLU A 40 -1.77 -7.67 6.13
CA GLU A 40 -3.13 -7.71 5.58
C GLU A 40 -3.13 -7.66 4.05
N CYS A 41 -2.28 -6.82 3.46
CA CYS A 41 -2.08 -6.81 2.01
C CYS A 41 -1.52 -8.14 1.51
N LEU A 42 -0.51 -8.71 2.18
CA LEU A 42 0.09 -9.99 1.81
C LEU A 42 -0.97 -11.10 1.81
N LEU A 43 -1.74 -11.24 2.89
CA LEU A 43 -2.80 -12.23 3.03
C LEU A 43 -3.87 -12.08 1.94
N SER A 44 -4.34 -10.85 1.71
CA SER A 44 -5.40 -10.56 0.75
C SER A 44 -4.97 -10.75 -0.71
N LEU A 45 -3.68 -10.53 -1.02
CA LEU A 45 -3.16 -10.62 -2.39
C LEU A 45 -2.61 -12.02 -2.73
N GLN A 46 -2.02 -12.72 -1.76
CA GLN A 46 -1.48 -14.08 -1.97
C GLN A 46 -2.55 -15.15 -2.01
N GLY A 47 -3.63 -15.01 -1.22
CA GLY A 47 -4.69 -16.04 -1.14
C GLY A 47 -5.23 -16.46 -2.51
N ASP A 48 -5.22 -15.54 -3.48
CA ASP A 48 -5.72 -15.75 -4.83
C ASP A 48 -4.69 -15.49 -5.95
N LEU A 49 -3.41 -15.25 -5.62
CA LEU A 49 -2.35 -14.89 -6.58
C LEU A 49 -2.76 -13.72 -7.50
N LEU A 50 -3.39 -12.69 -6.94
CA LEU A 50 -4.11 -11.69 -7.71
C LEU A 50 -3.18 -10.78 -8.52
N LEU A 51 -2.03 -10.44 -7.93
CA LEU A 51 -1.05 -9.56 -8.55
C LEU A 51 -0.49 -10.12 -9.87
N SER A 52 -0.31 -11.44 -9.96
CA SER A 52 0.18 -12.09 -11.19
C SER A 52 -0.91 -12.26 -12.25
N LYS A 53 -2.17 -12.41 -11.84
CA LYS A 53 -3.34 -12.55 -12.74
C LYS A 53 -3.78 -11.21 -13.38
N LYS A 54 -3.31 -10.07 -12.86
CA LYS A 54 -3.64 -8.71 -13.35
C LYS A 54 -5.14 -8.38 -13.39
N ASP A 55 -5.95 -9.07 -12.59
CA ASP A 55 -7.37 -8.75 -12.41
C ASP A 55 -7.52 -7.53 -11.50
N ILE A 56 -7.70 -6.36 -12.12
CA ILE A 56 -7.78 -5.07 -11.42
C ILE A 56 -8.94 -5.04 -10.43
N SER A 57 -10.08 -5.65 -10.78
CA SER A 57 -11.27 -5.59 -9.93
C SER A 57 -11.04 -6.41 -8.68
N ALA A 58 -10.48 -7.62 -8.83
CA ALA A 58 -10.13 -8.47 -7.71
C ALA A 58 -9.02 -7.85 -6.85
N ILE A 59 -7.98 -7.27 -7.47
CA ILE A 59 -6.90 -6.56 -6.74
C ILE A 59 -7.48 -5.39 -5.93
N ARG A 60 -8.36 -4.57 -6.53
CA ARG A 60 -9.02 -3.47 -5.82
C ARG A 60 -9.83 -3.96 -4.63
N GLU A 61 -10.63 -5.01 -4.81
CA GLU A 61 -11.45 -5.56 -3.73
C GLU A 61 -10.59 -6.15 -2.60
N ALA A 62 -9.52 -6.86 -2.95
CA ALA A 62 -8.57 -7.41 -1.99
C ALA A 62 -7.84 -6.31 -1.20
N LEU A 63 -7.37 -5.25 -1.87
CA LEU A 63 -6.72 -4.13 -1.20
C LEU A 63 -7.69 -3.34 -0.32
N HIS A 64 -8.92 -3.12 -0.78
CA HIS A 64 -9.96 -2.50 0.04
C HIS A 64 -10.23 -3.31 1.31
N LYS A 65 -10.38 -4.64 1.18
CA LYS A 65 -10.54 -5.56 2.32
C LYS A 65 -9.33 -5.51 3.28
N ALA A 66 -8.12 -5.49 2.75
CA ALA A 66 -6.90 -5.38 3.54
C ALA A 66 -6.86 -4.09 4.38
N PHE A 67 -7.21 -2.95 3.79
CA PHE A 67 -7.21 -1.66 4.49
C PHE A 67 -8.30 -1.61 5.56
N VAL A 68 -9.52 -2.05 5.25
CA VAL A 68 -10.62 -2.13 6.25
C VAL A 68 -10.27 -3.07 7.40
N SER A 69 -9.63 -4.21 7.10
CA SER A 69 -9.17 -5.17 8.11
C SER A 69 -8.07 -4.57 9.01
N ALA A 70 -7.07 -3.92 8.40
CA ALA A 70 -6.00 -3.25 9.15
C ALA A 70 -6.53 -2.13 10.05
N ASP A 71 -7.46 -1.31 9.55
CA ASP A 71 -8.11 -0.24 10.32
C ASP A 71 -8.93 -0.81 11.49
N SER A 72 -9.73 -1.86 11.25
CA SER A 72 -10.51 -2.52 12.30
C SER A 72 -9.61 -3.09 13.42
N LYS A 73 -8.46 -3.66 13.03
CA LYS A 73 -7.47 -4.17 13.98
C LYS A 73 -6.75 -3.05 14.73
N LEU A 74 -6.44 -1.94 14.06
CA LEU A 74 -5.85 -0.76 14.69
C LEU A 74 -6.80 -0.21 15.76
N LEU A 75 -8.09 -0.03 15.46
CA LEU A 75 -9.08 0.44 16.43
C LEU A 75 -9.14 -0.49 17.65
N THR A 76 -9.20 -1.81 17.42
CA THR A 76 -9.20 -2.80 18.50
C THR A 76 -7.92 -2.73 19.35
N TRP A 77 -6.77 -2.51 18.72
CA TRP A 77 -5.48 -2.40 19.41
C TRP A 77 -5.37 -1.13 20.24
N LEU A 78 -5.81 0.02 19.71
CA LEU A 78 -5.86 1.30 20.42
C LEU A 78 -6.84 1.26 21.62
N GLU A 79 -8.02 0.66 21.44
CA GLU A 79 -9.01 0.48 22.53
C GLU A 79 -8.48 -0.39 23.68
N ALA A 80 -7.54 -1.29 23.40
CA ALA A 80 -6.93 -2.16 24.40
C ALA A 80 -5.76 -1.49 25.16
N MET A 81 -5.34 -0.29 24.77
CA MET A 81 -4.24 0.43 25.43
C MET A 81 -4.70 0.99 26.80
N PRO A 82 -3.79 1.07 27.79
CA PRO A 82 -4.12 1.55 29.13
C PRO A 82 -4.44 3.05 29.17
N GLU A 83 -3.92 3.82 28.22
CA GLU A 83 -4.18 5.26 28.08
C GLU A 83 -4.94 5.52 26.78
N GLU A 84 -5.81 6.54 26.79
CA GLU A 84 -6.58 6.92 25.61
C GLU A 84 -5.62 7.44 24.53
N ASP A 85 -5.46 6.65 23.48
CA ASP A 85 -4.65 6.99 22.32
C ASP A 85 -5.56 7.34 21.13
N LYS A 86 -5.43 8.56 20.63
CA LYS A 86 -6.20 9.11 19.50
C LYS A 86 -5.34 9.25 18.25
N SER A 87 -4.23 8.52 18.18
CA SER A 87 -3.35 8.53 17.02
C SER A 87 -4.04 7.93 15.81
N GLY A 88 -3.68 8.48 14.66
CA GLY A 88 -4.11 8.03 13.35
C GLY A 88 -2.99 8.23 12.35
N SER A 89 -3.17 7.70 11.15
CA SER A 89 -2.21 7.89 10.07
C SER A 89 -2.91 7.87 8.73
N THR A 90 -2.42 8.70 7.81
CA THR A 90 -2.63 8.49 6.38
C THR A 90 -1.79 7.30 5.91
N ALA A 91 -2.10 6.72 4.75
CA ALA A 91 -1.30 5.65 4.17
C ALA A 91 -1.30 5.77 2.64
N THR A 92 -0.10 5.85 2.07
CA THR A 92 0.12 5.77 0.62
C THR A 92 1.00 4.57 0.33
N VAL A 93 0.40 3.53 -0.23
CA VAL A 93 1.01 2.23 -0.49
C VAL A 93 1.18 2.00 -1.98
N MET A 94 2.33 1.47 -2.36
CA MET A 94 2.75 1.19 -3.72
C MET A 94 3.19 -0.28 -3.83
N PHE A 95 2.68 -0.98 -4.84
CA PHE A 95 3.14 -2.30 -5.25
C PHE A 95 3.77 -2.18 -6.63
N LEU A 96 5.07 -2.44 -6.71
CA LEU A 96 5.85 -2.34 -7.94
C LEU A 96 6.47 -3.70 -8.29
N GLY A 97 6.12 -4.25 -9.44
CA GLY A 97 6.64 -5.55 -9.89
C GLY A 97 6.00 -5.98 -11.19
N ASN A 98 6.63 -6.91 -11.90
CA ASN A 98 6.07 -7.52 -13.12
C ASN A 98 5.50 -6.49 -14.13
N TYR A 99 6.27 -5.41 -14.35
CA TYR A 99 5.91 -4.28 -15.23
C TYR A 99 4.59 -3.58 -14.87
N SER A 100 4.14 -3.71 -13.62
CA SER A 100 2.90 -3.18 -13.11
C SER A 100 3.19 -2.30 -11.89
N LEU A 101 2.49 -1.17 -11.82
CA LEU A 101 2.48 -0.28 -10.67
C LEU A 101 1.04 -0.16 -10.18
N ILE A 102 0.81 -0.54 -8.92
CA ILE A 102 -0.48 -0.42 -8.24
C ILE A 102 -0.27 0.49 -7.04
N ILE A 103 -1.13 1.50 -6.89
CA ILE A 103 -1.10 2.43 -5.77
C ILE A 103 -2.44 2.33 -5.05
N SER A 104 -2.40 2.24 -3.73
CA SER A 104 -3.53 2.32 -2.80
C SER A 104 -3.29 3.46 -1.83
N HIS A 105 -4.27 4.35 -1.67
CA HIS A 105 -4.04 5.63 -1.02
C HIS A 105 -5.25 6.08 -0.19
N VAL A 106 -4.98 6.53 1.04
CA VAL A 106 -5.93 7.18 1.94
C VAL A 106 -5.22 8.36 2.61
N GLY A 107 -5.77 9.57 2.48
CA GLY A 107 -5.26 10.76 3.16
C GLY A 107 -4.82 11.88 2.21
N VAL A 108 -3.74 12.57 2.56
CA VAL A 108 -3.29 13.80 1.87
C VAL A 108 -1.86 13.73 1.32
N SER A 109 -1.13 12.64 1.53
CA SER A 109 0.15 12.41 0.85
C SER A 109 -0.06 12.26 -0.67
N CYS A 110 1.01 12.25 -1.46
CA CYS A 110 0.89 12.16 -2.92
C CYS A 110 1.94 11.24 -3.54
N VAL A 111 1.57 10.63 -4.66
CA VAL A 111 2.51 9.90 -5.54
C VAL A 111 2.58 10.62 -6.87
N VAL A 112 3.79 10.90 -7.32
CA VAL A 112 4.08 11.44 -8.65
C VAL A 112 4.98 10.44 -9.37
N TYR A 113 4.63 10.10 -10.61
CA TYR A 113 5.47 9.28 -11.48
C TYR A 113 5.85 10.09 -12.72
N VAL A 114 7.13 10.06 -13.08
CA VAL A 114 7.69 10.81 -14.21
C VAL A 114 8.17 9.82 -15.26
N LEU A 115 7.57 9.89 -16.45
CA LEU A 115 8.02 9.17 -17.63
C LEU A 115 9.08 10.00 -18.35
N SER A 116 10.35 9.62 -18.25
CA SER A 116 11.39 10.20 -19.09
C SER A 116 11.54 9.37 -20.38
N GLN A 117 11.23 9.97 -21.54
CA GLN A 117 11.66 9.43 -22.82
C GLN A 117 13.19 9.61 -22.95
N LEU A 118 13.96 8.54 -22.74
CA LEU A 118 15.28 8.45 -23.35
C LEU A 118 15.06 8.15 -24.83
N SER A 119 15.14 9.19 -25.67
CA SER A 119 14.99 9.09 -27.12
C SER A 119 16.13 8.28 -27.73
N LEU A 120 16.02 6.95 -27.75
CA LEU A 120 16.82 6.07 -28.59
C LEU A 120 15.90 4.97 -29.16
N GLY A 121 15.11 5.34 -30.18
CA GLY A 121 14.36 4.41 -31.02
C GLY A 121 12.85 4.35 -30.76
N PRO A 122 12.08 3.66 -31.62
CA PRO A 122 10.62 3.57 -31.55
C PRO A 122 10.21 2.60 -30.44
N PHE A 123 10.46 2.97 -29.19
CA PHE A 123 9.98 2.20 -28.04
C PHE A 123 8.52 2.58 -27.80
N ASN A 124 7.62 1.68 -28.20
CA ASN A 124 6.17 1.84 -28.02
C ASN A 124 5.83 1.57 -26.54
N TRP A 125 5.30 2.57 -25.83
CA TRP A 125 4.97 2.51 -24.40
C TRP A 125 3.72 1.67 -24.08
N SER A 126 3.18 0.92 -25.05
CA SER A 126 1.98 0.08 -24.91
C SER A 126 2.12 -1.13 -23.95
N TRP A 127 3.23 -1.24 -23.21
CA TRP A 127 3.56 -2.43 -22.39
C TRP A 127 3.59 -2.18 -20.87
N MET A 128 3.56 -0.92 -20.41
CA MET A 128 3.45 -0.60 -18.98
C MET A 128 2.00 -0.29 -18.64
N ASP A 129 1.32 -1.28 -18.06
CA ASP A 129 -0.01 -1.12 -17.48
C ASP A 129 0.09 -0.28 -16.18
N PHE A 130 -0.02 1.04 -16.30
CA PHE A 130 -0.13 1.93 -15.15
C PHE A 130 -1.58 1.93 -14.66
N LYS A 131 -1.82 1.47 -13.43
CA LYS A 131 -3.18 1.36 -12.88
C LYS A 131 -3.23 1.94 -11.48
N LEU A 132 -3.81 3.14 -11.38
CA LEU A 132 -4.15 3.76 -10.11
C LEU A 132 -5.42 3.09 -9.57
N ILE A 133 -5.35 2.49 -8.39
CA ILE A 133 -6.50 1.95 -7.69
C ILE A 133 -6.78 2.86 -6.49
N LEU A 134 -7.69 3.80 -6.69
CA LEU A 134 -8.25 4.57 -5.57
C LEU A 134 -9.12 3.60 -4.75
N LEU A 135 -8.80 3.49 -3.46
CA LEU A 135 -9.58 2.73 -2.49
C LEU A 135 -10.80 3.54 -2.04
#